data_AF-A0A351VD93-F1
#
_entry.id   AF-A0A351VD93-F1
#
_cell.length_a   1.000
_cell.length_b   1.000
_cell.length_c   1.000
_cell.angle_alpha   90.00
_cell.angle_beta   90.00
_cell.angle_gamma   90.00
#
_symmetry.space_group_name_H-M   'P 1'
#
loop_
_entity.id
_entity.type
_entity.pdbx_description
1 polymer ?
#
loop_
_entity_poly.entity_id
_entity_poly.type
_entity_poly.pdbx_seq_one_letter_code
_entity_poly.pdbx_strand_id
1 'polypeptide(L)'
;MFASYPFGILDKYLTGSRLQRKLGNFQPGASVVRVCGLLDGIGDMVLGDMVYMGDYSVEELDSHILLEESSARLPVCMVYTYREGKKVKVMFTFLVRADNKTRIREEHLLERIRNEFPEIAGRWEECFILYDDEYKAATATEWGSVFGWERTPYNYMNTNAYTPCVPGIKGVYAAGNWTTDYGVYGALRTVRKVCAAIMGEGKEKRNDSVKKCGKNVC
;
A
#
# COMPACT_ATOMS: atom_id res chain seq x y z
N MET A 1 10.10 8.02 5.19
CA MET A 1 10.21 8.40 3.76
C MET A 1 10.00 7.12 2.97
N PHE A 2 8.82 6.92 2.37
CA PHE A 2 8.52 5.75 1.53
C PHE A 2 8.73 6.16 0.08
N ALA A 3 9.84 5.76 -0.51
CA ALA A 3 10.07 5.94 -1.94
C ALA A 3 9.44 4.75 -2.67
N SER A 4 8.36 5.01 -3.38
CA SER A 4 7.92 4.11 -4.45
C SER A 4 8.81 4.36 -5.67
N TYR A 5 9.32 3.29 -6.28
CA TYR A 5 10.10 3.40 -7.50
C TYR A 5 9.13 3.49 -8.68
N PRO A 6 9.04 4.63 -9.41
CA PRO A 6 8.25 4.70 -10.63
C PRO A 6 8.92 3.81 -11.69
N PHE A 7 8.23 2.74 -12.10
CA PHE A 7 8.76 1.78 -13.06
C PHE A 7 8.90 2.38 -14.46
N GLY A 8 8.11 3.41 -14.78
CA GLY A 8 8.27 4.16 -16.04
C GLY A 8 9.70 4.68 -16.27
N ILE A 9 10.51 4.87 -15.22
CA ILE A 9 11.94 5.23 -15.37
C ILE A 9 12.78 4.09 -15.98
N LEU A 10 12.40 2.83 -15.74
CA LEU A 10 13.12 1.65 -16.21
C LEU A 10 12.69 1.23 -17.63
N ASP A 11 11.54 1.68 -18.13
CA ASP A 11 11.00 1.23 -19.42
C ASP A 11 11.99 1.40 -20.58
N LYS A 12 12.71 2.52 -20.62
CA LYS A 12 13.74 2.78 -21.64
C LYS A 12 14.93 1.82 -21.56
N TYR A 13 15.24 1.30 -20.37
CA TYR A 13 16.32 0.32 -20.16
C TYR A 13 15.87 -1.12 -20.33
N LEU A 14 14.55 -1.35 -20.31
CA LEU A 14 13.93 -2.67 -20.40
C LEU A 14 13.27 -2.91 -21.76
N THR A 15 13.34 -1.97 -22.69
CA THR A 15 12.69 -2.04 -24.00
C THR A 15 13.06 -3.34 -24.74
N GLY A 16 12.05 -4.11 -25.16
CA GLY A 16 12.20 -5.38 -25.86
C GLY A 16 12.60 -6.57 -24.97
N SER A 17 12.84 -6.36 -23.68
CA SER A 17 13.22 -7.43 -22.76
C SER A 17 12.03 -8.32 -22.36
N ARG A 18 12.33 -9.55 -21.93
CA ARG A 18 11.33 -10.41 -21.26
C ARG A 18 10.77 -9.75 -19.99
N LEU A 19 11.58 -8.92 -19.33
CA LEU A 19 11.22 -8.24 -18.10
C LEU A 19 10.13 -7.18 -18.35
N GLN A 20 10.28 -6.36 -19.39
CA GLN A 20 9.24 -5.39 -19.78
C GLN A 20 7.90 -6.08 -20.05
N ARG A 21 7.89 -7.18 -20.81
CA ARG A 21 6.66 -7.94 -21.09
C ARG A 21 6.00 -8.49 -19.82
N LYS A 22 6.78 -8.90 -18.82
CA LYS A 22 6.24 -9.39 -17.55
C LYS A 22 5.66 -8.25 -16.71
N LEU A 23 6.37 -7.14 -16.62
CA LEU A 23 5.93 -5.96 -15.87
C LEU A 23 4.70 -5.30 -16.51
N GLY A 24 4.59 -5.31 -17.84
CA GLY A 24 3.40 -4.81 -18.54
C GLY A 24 2.10 -5.57 -18.23
N ASN A 25 2.17 -6.74 -17.59
CA ASN A 25 0.99 -7.47 -17.12
C ASN A 25 0.61 -7.14 -15.68
N PHE A 26 1.37 -6.30 -14.99
CA PHE A 26 1.10 -5.94 -13.61
C PHE A 26 0.01 -4.86 -13.58
N GLN A 27 -1.08 -5.15 -12.90
CA GLN A 27 -2.13 -4.16 -12.62
C GLN A 27 -1.80 -3.38 -11.35
N PRO A 28 -2.06 -2.06 -11.32
CA PRO A 28 -1.83 -1.24 -10.14
C PRO A 28 -2.79 -1.63 -9.01
N GLY A 29 -2.26 -1.81 -7.79
CA GLY A 29 -3.11 -2.09 -6.63
C GLY A 29 -3.86 -0.86 -6.17
N ALA A 30 -4.84 -1.01 -5.27
CA ALA A 30 -5.66 0.09 -4.76
C ALA A 30 -4.85 1.33 -4.31
N SER A 31 -5.41 2.51 -4.59
CA SER A 31 -4.98 3.81 -4.07
C SER A 31 -5.80 4.18 -2.83
N VAL A 32 -5.60 5.39 -2.31
CA VAL A 32 -6.31 5.89 -1.12
C VAL A 32 -6.93 7.26 -1.30
N VAL A 33 -8.08 7.45 -0.65
CA VAL A 33 -8.63 8.77 -0.31
C VAL A 33 -8.63 8.88 1.21
N ARG A 34 -8.20 10.03 1.74
CA ARG A 34 -8.16 10.26 3.19
C ARG A 34 -8.99 11.46 3.57
N VAL A 35 -9.89 11.29 4.52
CA VAL A 35 -10.59 12.40 5.17
C VAL A 35 -9.88 12.66 6.48
N CYS A 36 -9.24 13.81 6.57
CA CYS A 36 -8.47 14.24 7.72
C CYS A 36 -9.19 15.39 8.42
N GLY A 37 -9.01 15.49 9.73
CA GLY A 37 -9.32 16.74 10.38
C GLY A 37 -9.20 16.72 11.89
N LEU A 38 -9.74 17.78 12.47
CA LEU A 38 -9.57 18.15 13.86
C LEU A 38 -10.93 18.21 14.54
N LEU A 39 -11.04 17.50 15.65
CA LEU A 39 -12.25 17.43 16.46
C LEU A 39 -12.06 18.23 17.76
N ASP A 40 -13.09 18.97 18.14
CA ASP A 40 -13.17 19.61 19.45
C ASP A 40 -13.59 18.60 20.53
N GLY A 41 -12.98 18.75 21.71
CA GLY A 41 -13.38 18.03 22.92
C GLY A 41 -12.56 16.80 23.28
N ILE A 42 -12.56 16.52 24.59
CA ILE A 42 -11.98 15.34 25.23
C ILE A 42 -13.10 14.29 25.33
N GLY A 43 -13.51 13.73 24.19
CA GLY A 43 -14.41 12.58 24.21
C GLY A 43 -13.68 11.30 24.59
N ASP A 44 -14.43 10.28 25.03
CA ASP A 44 -13.97 8.90 25.20
C ASP A 44 -13.77 8.19 23.84
N MET A 45 -13.15 8.89 22.87
CA MET A 45 -12.78 8.25 21.61
C MET A 45 -11.61 7.30 21.86
N VAL A 46 -11.73 6.10 21.33
CA VAL A 46 -10.62 5.15 21.24
C VAL A 46 -9.52 5.82 20.40
N LEU A 47 -8.31 5.84 20.94
CA LEU A 47 -7.12 6.39 20.29
C LEU A 47 -6.34 5.27 19.61
N GLY A 48 -5.74 5.58 18.46
CA GLY A 48 -4.88 4.68 17.71
C GLY A 48 -5.44 4.28 16.35
N ASP A 49 -4.90 3.18 15.81
CA ASP A 49 -5.32 2.60 14.54
C ASP A 49 -6.49 1.63 14.76
N MET A 50 -7.59 1.85 14.07
CA MET A 50 -8.79 1.02 14.11
C MET A 50 -9.23 0.67 12.69
N VAL A 51 -9.92 -0.46 12.56
CA VAL A 51 -10.62 -0.83 11.32
C VAL A 51 -12.11 -0.68 11.56
N TYR A 52 -12.76 0.16 10.76
CA TYR A 52 -14.21 0.14 10.66
C TYR A 52 -14.59 -0.91 9.62
N MET A 53 -15.34 -1.92 10.05
CA MET A 53 -15.84 -3.00 9.19
C MET A 53 -17.32 -2.88 8.87
N GLY A 54 -18.02 -1.88 9.42
CA GLY A 54 -19.47 -1.75 9.32
C GLY A 54 -20.25 -2.97 9.82
N ASP A 55 -21.55 -2.99 9.50
CA ASP A 55 -22.44 -4.13 9.77
C ASP A 55 -22.60 -4.99 8.50
N TYR A 56 -21.50 -5.31 7.83
CA TYR A 56 -21.51 -6.19 6.65
C TYR A 56 -21.46 -7.65 7.08
N SER A 57 -22.15 -8.52 6.36
CA SER A 57 -21.89 -9.96 6.47
C SER A 57 -20.48 -10.28 5.95
N VAL A 58 -19.92 -11.42 6.38
CA VAL A 58 -18.57 -11.84 5.96
C VAL A 58 -18.48 -11.98 4.44
N GLU A 59 -19.56 -12.44 3.82
CA GLU A 59 -19.69 -12.63 2.38
C GLU A 59 -19.74 -11.30 1.61
N GLU A 60 -20.20 -10.23 2.25
CA GLU A 60 -20.33 -8.90 1.64
C GLU A 60 -19.08 -8.04 1.80
N LEU A 61 -18.25 -8.28 2.82
CA LEU A 61 -17.07 -7.47 3.16
C LEU A 61 -16.21 -7.17 1.93
N ASP A 62 -15.87 -8.18 1.13
CA ASP A 62 -15.01 -8.02 -0.05
C ASP A 62 -15.59 -7.03 -1.08
N SER A 63 -16.91 -7.03 -1.26
CA SER A 63 -17.60 -6.10 -2.16
C SER A 63 -17.71 -4.67 -1.61
N HIS A 64 -17.39 -4.48 -0.33
CA HIS A 64 -17.43 -3.19 0.36
C HIS A 64 -16.04 -2.71 0.84
N ILE A 65 -14.95 -3.28 0.33
CA ILE A 65 -13.59 -2.80 0.62
C ILE A 65 -13.29 -1.47 -0.09
N LEU A 66 -13.83 -1.30 -1.29
CA LEU A 66 -13.53 -0.14 -2.14
C LEU A 66 -14.60 0.94 -1.97
N LEU A 67 -14.13 2.18 -1.85
CA LEU A 67 -14.96 3.37 -1.87
C LEU A 67 -15.32 3.71 -3.32
N GLU A 68 -16.61 3.75 -3.59
CA GLU A 68 -17.18 4.13 -4.88
C GLU A 68 -18.20 5.28 -4.70
N GLU A 69 -18.38 6.12 -5.73
CA GLU A 69 -19.40 7.20 -5.69
C GLU A 69 -20.81 6.62 -5.46
N SER A 70 -21.08 5.41 -5.97
CA SER A 70 -22.35 4.70 -5.84
C SER A 70 -22.57 4.01 -4.50
N SER A 71 -21.58 3.92 -3.59
CA SER A 71 -21.79 3.18 -2.33
C SER A 71 -22.90 3.85 -1.49
N ALA A 72 -23.83 3.05 -0.96
CA ALA A 72 -24.88 3.57 -0.09
C ALA A 72 -24.39 3.81 1.35
N ARG A 73 -23.33 3.09 1.75
CA ARG A 73 -22.74 3.12 3.10
C ARG A 73 -21.24 3.39 3.03
N LEU A 74 -20.65 3.63 4.19
CA LEU A 74 -19.21 3.79 4.34
C LEU A 74 -18.52 2.43 4.15
N PRO A 75 -17.59 2.26 3.20
CA PRO A 75 -16.89 0.99 3.00
C PRO A 75 -15.99 0.67 4.20
N VAL A 76 -15.45 -0.55 4.21
CA VAL A 76 -14.40 -0.92 5.16
C VAL A 76 -13.25 0.08 5.05
N CYS A 77 -12.88 0.69 6.18
CA CYS A 77 -11.87 1.75 6.18
C CYS A 77 -11.00 1.70 7.44
N MET A 78 -9.78 2.24 7.33
CA MET A 78 -8.95 2.48 8.51
C MET A 78 -9.34 3.82 9.13
N VAL A 79 -9.48 3.86 10.44
CA VAL A 79 -9.68 5.09 11.20
C VAL A 79 -8.49 5.25 12.13
N TYR A 80 -7.76 6.35 11.97
CA TYR A 80 -6.68 6.73 12.87
C TYR A 80 -7.11 7.92 13.71
N THR A 81 -6.92 7.82 15.02
CA THR A 81 -7.22 8.89 15.97
C THR A 81 -6.00 9.15 16.86
N TYR A 82 -5.67 10.42 17.04
CA TYR A 82 -4.55 10.84 17.88
C TYR A 82 -4.91 12.10 18.66
N ARG A 83 -4.51 12.16 19.93
CA ARG A 83 -4.77 13.31 20.79
C ARG A 83 -3.60 14.28 20.79
N GLU A 84 -3.89 15.54 20.49
CA GLU A 84 -2.94 16.65 20.57
C GLU A 84 -3.50 17.71 21.53
N GLY A 85 -3.06 17.66 22.79
CA GLY A 85 -3.61 18.52 23.85
C GLY A 85 -5.09 18.22 24.11
N LYS A 86 -5.95 19.23 23.88
CA LYS A 86 -7.42 19.12 24.05
C LYS A 86 -8.16 18.71 22.78
N LYS A 87 -7.45 18.58 21.66
CA LYS A 87 -8.04 18.25 20.35
C LYS A 87 -7.74 16.80 19.99
N VAL A 88 -8.58 16.25 19.12
CA VAL A 88 -8.36 14.93 18.52
C VAL A 88 -8.21 15.09 17.03
N LYS A 89 -7.06 14.67 16.49
CA LYS A 89 -6.86 14.48 15.06
C LYS A 89 -7.48 13.15 14.66
N VAL A 90 -8.27 13.15 13.61
CA VAL A 90 -8.88 11.96 13.04
C VAL A 90 -8.52 11.86 11.56
N MET A 91 -8.30 10.64 11.08
CA MET A 91 -8.07 10.34 9.67
C MET A 91 -8.81 9.06 9.30
N PHE A 92 -9.79 9.17 8.41
CA PHE A 92 -10.39 8.05 7.73
C PHE A 92 -9.60 7.77 6.46
N THR A 93 -9.18 6.52 6.25
CA THR A 93 -8.48 6.10 5.03
C THR A 93 -9.32 5.07 4.31
N PHE A 94 -9.74 5.45 3.10
CA PHE A 94 -10.56 4.64 2.21
C PHE A 94 -9.70 4.11 1.06
N LEU A 95 -9.95 2.87 0.65
CA LEU A 95 -9.33 2.32 -0.54
C LEU A 95 -10.17 2.69 -1.77
N VAL A 96 -9.51 3.11 -2.84
CA VAL A 96 -10.14 3.35 -4.15
C VAL A 96 -9.39 2.57 -5.23
N ARG A 97 -10.05 2.29 -6.36
CA ARG A 97 -9.35 1.71 -7.51
C ARG A 97 -8.28 2.68 -7.99
N ALA A 98 -7.09 2.18 -8.35
CA ALA A 98 -6.00 3.04 -8.81
C ALA A 98 -6.24 3.68 -10.18
N ASP A 99 -7.18 3.14 -10.96
CA ASP A 99 -7.66 3.71 -12.21
C ASP A 99 -8.96 4.51 -12.02
N ASN A 100 -9.38 4.78 -10.79
CA ASN A 100 -10.59 5.55 -10.53
C ASN A 100 -10.41 6.98 -11.07
N LYS A 101 -11.16 7.31 -12.12
CA LYS A 101 -11.15 8.65 -12.74
C LYS A 101 -12.15 9.60 -12.09
N THR A 102 -13.05 9.08 -11.25
CA THR A 102 -14.13 9.84 -10.67
C THR A 102 -13.76 10.22 -9.25
N ARG A 103 -13.53 11.52 -9.05
CA ARG A 103 -13.39 12.07 -7.70
C ARG A 103 -14.71 11.96 -6.97
N ILE A 104 -14.64 11.40 -5.77
CA ILE A 104 -15.80 11.28 -4.89
C ILE A 104 -16.04 12.62 -4.23
N ARG A 105 -17.27 13.10 -4.30
CA ARG A 105 -17.61 14.43 -3.78
C ARG A 105 -17.42 14.47 -2.26
N GLU A 106 -16.85 15.56 -1.78
CA GLU A 106 -16.56 15.78 -0.37
C GLU A 106 -17.82 15.63 0.49
N GLU A 107 -18.93 16.24 0.06
CA GLU A 107 -20.19 16.21 0.79
C GLU A 107 -20.69 14.78 0.99
N HIS A 108 -20.50 13.92 -0.01
CA HIS A 108 -20.93 12.52 0.03
C HIS A 108 -20.09 11.68 1.00
N LEU A 109 -18.77 11.92 1.01
CA LEU A 109 -17.87 11.29 1.98
C LEU A 109 -18.21 11.69 3.42
N LEU A 110 -18.39 12.99 3.65
CA LEU A 110 -18.72 13.53 4.97
C LEU A 110 -20.11 13.10 5.44
N GLU A 111 -21.08 13.01 4.54
CA GLU A 111 -22.41 12.50 4.86
C GLU A 111 -22.35 11.04 5.31
N ARG A 112 -21.61 10.17 4.60
CA ARG A 112 -21.44 8.77 5.00
C ARG A 112 -20.72 8.64 6.35
N ILE A 113 -19.67 9.43 6.59
CA ILE A 113 -19.00 9.47 7.89
C ILE A 113 -19.98 9.92 8.98
N ARG A 114 -20.80 10.93 8.71
CA ARG A 114 -21.81 11.40 9.67
C ARG A 114 -22.86 10.35 10.00
N ASN A 115 -23.28 9.57 9.03
CA ASN A 115 -24.31 8.54 9.23
C ASN A 115 -23.78 7.37 10.08
N GLU A 116 -22.52 6.98 9.90
CA GLU A 116 -21.92 5.85 10.62
C GLU A 116 -21.22 6.28 11.93
N PHE A 117 -20.79 7.54 12.04
CA PHE A 117 -20.13 8.12 13.21
C PHE A 117 -20.76 9.47 13.61
N PRO A 118 -22.04 9.49 14.02
CA PRO A 118 -22.75 10.73 14.37
C PRO A 118 -22.08 11.51 15.52
N GLU A 119 -21.40 10.81 16.43
CA GLU A 119 -20.66 11.41 17.56
C GLU A 119 -19.43 12.23 17.13
N ILE A 120 -18.88 11.94 15.95
CA ILE A 120 -17.75 12.66 15.35
C ILE A 120 -18.26 13.87 14.56
N ALA A 121 -19.36 13.71 13.84
CA ALA A 121 -19.85 14.71 12.89
C ALA A 121 -20.19 16.08 13.50
N GLY A 122 -20.64 16.10 14.75
CA GLY A 122 -20.94 17.35 15.46
C GLY A 122 -19.71 18.07 16.04
N ARG A 123 -18.50 17.51 15.89
CA ARG A 123 -17.28 17.97 16.58
C ARG A 123 -16.18 18.47 15.65
N TRP A 124 -16.38 18.42 14.34
CA TRP A 124 -15.38 18.90 13.37
C TRP A 124 -15.16 20.40 13.51
N GLU A 125 -13.92 20.80 13.73
CA GLU A 125 -13.46 22.19 13.61
C GLU A 125 -12.85 22.44 12.24
N GLU A 126 -12.03 21.49 11.80
CA GLU A 126 -11.34 21.54 10.51
C GLU A 126 -11.47 20.17 9.85
N CYS A 127 -11.72 20.17 8.55
CA CYS A 127 -11.78 18.97 7.75
C CYS A 127 -11.16 19.26 6.38
N PHE A 128 -10.38 18.31 5.87
CA PHE A 128 -9.87 18.34 4.52
C PHE A 128 -9.76 16.92 3.97
N ILE A 129 -9.84 16.79 2.65
CA ILE A 129 -9.72 15.52 1.96
C ILE A 129 -8.41 15.51 1.17
N LEU A 130 -7.64 14.44 1.33
CA LEU A 130 -6.51 14.11 0.45
C LEU A 130 -6.97 13.06 -0.55
N TYR A 131 -7.05 13.47 -1.81
CA TYR A 131 -7.41 12.60 -2.91
C TYR A 131 -6.22 11.76 -3.40
N ASP A 132 -6.52 10.76 -4.23
CA ASP A 132 -5.57 9.79 -4.74
C ASP A 132 -4.48 10.43 -5.63
N ASP A 133 -4.80 11.50 -6.35
CA ASP A 133 -3.86 12.24 -7.18
C ASP A 133 -2.91 13.12 -6.35
N GLU A 134 -3.39 13.69 -5.26
CA GLU A 134 -2.56 14.38 -4.27
C GLU A 134 -1.64 13.38 -3.54
N TYR A 135 -2.16 12.21 -3.18
CA TYR A 135 -1.36 11.12 -2.63
C TYR A 135 -0.29 10.64 -3.62
N LYS A 136 -0.66 10.48 -4.90
CA LYS A 136 0.25 10.16 -6.00
C LYS A 136 1.38 11.18 -6.11
N ALA A 137 1.05 12.47 -6.09
CA ALA A 137 2.01 13.56 -6.13
C ALA A 137 2.94 13.55 -4.91
N ALA A 138 2.40 13.38 -3.70
CA ALA A 138 3.18 13.37 -2.46
C ALA A 138 4.12 12.16 -2.34
N THR A 139 3.74 11.01 -2.90
CA THR A 139 4.51 9.76 -2.79
C THR A 139 5.37 9.45 -3.99
N ALA A 140 5.26 10.25 -5.06
CA ALA A 140 5.85 9.97 -6.38
C ALA A 140 5.55 8.54 -6.87
N THR A 141 4.43 7.96 -6.44
CA THR A 141 3.94 6.69 -6.97
C THR A 141 3.33 6.94 -8.36
N GLU A 142 3.48 6.02 -9.30
CA GLU A 142 2.91 6.23 -10.65
C GLU A 142 1.38 6.15 -10.66
N TRP A 143 0.80 5.37 -9.73
CA TRP A 143 -0.62 5.04 -9.70
C TRP A 143 -1.31 5.39 -8.39
N GLY A 144 -0.66 6.12 -7.48
CA GLY A 144 -1.21 6.37 -6.13
C GLY A 144 -1.29 5.12 -5.25
N SER A 145 -0.85 3.95 -5.74
CA SER A 145 -1.08 2.69 -5.04
C SER A 145 -0.37 2.62 -3.70
N VAL A 146 -1.11 2.30 -2.65
CA VAL A 146 -0.56 2.11 -1.30
C VAL A 146 0.06 0.72 -1.10
N PHE A 147 -0.34 -0.25 -1.93
CA PHE A 147 0.15 -1.64 -1.87
C PHE A 147 1.02 -2.04 -3.08
N GLY A 148 1.28 -1.10 -3.99
CA GLY A 148 2.06 -1.31 -5.21
C GLY A 148 1.20 -1.92 -6.32
N TRP A 149 1.24 -3.24 -6.44
CA TRP A 149 0.54 -3.98 -7.49
C TRP A 149 -0.66 -4.74 -6.94
N GLU A 150 -1.63 -5.03 -7.80
CA GLU A 150 -2.70 -5.96 -7.46
C GLU A 150 -2.14 -7.31 -7.04
N ARG A 151 -2.90 -7.99 -6.21
CA ARG A 151 -2.45 -9.18 -5.52
C ARG A 151 -2.96 -10.43 -6.23
N THR A 152 -2.37 -10.68 -7.39
CA THR A 152 -2.64 -11.87 -8.21
C THR A 152 -1.53 -12.91 -8.03
N PRO A 153 -1.83 -14.22 -8.19
CA PRO A 153 -0.81 -15.27 -8.24
C PRO A 153 0.33 -14.94 -9.20
N TYR A 154 0.00 -14.32 -10.34
CA TYR A 154 0.98 -13.85 -11.32
C TYR A 154 1.93 -12.79 -10.74
N ASN A 155 1.41 -11.76 -10.08
CA ASN A 155 2.22 -10.68 -9.51
C ASN A 155 3.11 -11.20 -8.37
N TYR A 156 2.63 -12.11 -7.51
CA TYR A 156 3.46 -12.71 -6.45
C TYR A 156 4.65 -13.50 -6.99
N MET A 157 4.42 -14.33 -8.00
CA MET A 157 5.49 -15.14 -8.58
C MET A 157 6.57 -14.27 -9.22
N ASN A 158 6.19 -13.15 -9.84
CA ASN A 158 7.13 -12.30 -10.57
C ASN A 158 7.78 -11.23 -9.70
N THR A 159 7.10 -10.62 -8.72
CA THR A 159 7.71 -9.61 -7.81
C THR A 159 8.86 -10.18 -6.99
N ASN A 160 8.74 -11.43 -6.52
CA ASN A 160 9.82 -12.15 -5.85
C ASN A 160 11.06 -12.37 -6.73
N ALA A 161 10.90 -12.43 -8.06
CA ALA A 161 12.03 -12.59 -8.98
C ALA A 161 12.85 -11.31 -9.18
N TYR A 162 12.34 -10.16 -8.72
CA TYR A 162 12.94 -8.83 -8.93
C TYR A 162 13.55 -8.23 -7.66
N THR A 163 13.39 -8.89 -6.52
CA THR A 163 14.02 -8.50 -5.25
C THR A 163 15.12 -9.50 -4.87
N PRO A 164 16.33 -9.05 -4.49
CA PRO A 164 16.74 -7.66 -4.31
C PRO A 164 17.26 -6.97 -5.59
N CYS A 165 17.49 -7.70 -6.67
CA CYS A 165 18.10 -7.17 -7.89
C CYS A 165 17.16 -7.28 -9.07
N VAL A 166 17.17 -6.27 -9.94
CA VAL A 166 16.44 -6.31 -11.22
C VAL A 166 17.25 -7.14 -12.23
N PRO A 167 16.75 -8.31 -12.69
CA PRO A 167 17.50 -9.16 -13.60
C PRO A 167 17.84 -8.42 -14.90
N GLY A 168 19.10 -8.49 -15.32
CA GLY A 168 19.58 -7.86 -16.55
C GLY A 168 20.11 -6.44 -16.40
N ILE A 169 19.97 -5.80 -15.23
CA ILE A 169 20.55 -4.47 -14.98
C ILE A 169 21.51 -4.53 -13.79
N LYS A 170 22.82 -4.48 -14.07
CA LYS A 170 23.87 -4.53 -13.03
C LYS A 170 23.83 -3.26 -12.17
N GLY A 171 23.90 -3.42 -10.86
CA GLY A 171 23.95 -2.30 -9.91
C GLY A 171 22.59 -1.67 -9.61
N VAL A 172 21.49 -2.22 -10.15
CA VAL A 172 20.13 -1.77 -9.85
C VAL A 172 19.45 -2.74 -8.89
N TYR A 173 18.97 -2.18 -7.79
CA TYR A 173 18.30 -2.90 -6.71
C TYR A 173 16.88 -2.38 -6.53
N ALA A 174 15.95 -3.27 -6.20
CA ALA A 174 14.56 -2.93 -5.96
C ALA A 174 14.22 -3.12 -4.47
N ALA A 175 13.76 -2.03 -3.84
CA ALA A 175 13.28 -2.01 -2.47
C ALA A 175 11.86 -1.40 -2.39
N GLY A 176 11.11 -1.73 -1.34
CA GLY A 176 9.70 -1.37 -1.16
C GLY A 176 8.77 -2.58 -1.14
N ASN A 177 7.52 -2.42 -1.55
CA ASN A 177 6.49 -3.48 -1.58
C ASN A 177 6.66 -4.45 -2.76
N TRP A 178 7.82 -5.11 -2.84
CA TRP A 178 8.22 -6.00 -3.94
C TRP A 178 8.27 -7.49 -3.55
N THR A 179 7.68 -7.84 -2.40
CA THR A 179 7.57 -9.24 -1.95
C THR A 179 6.13 -9.58 -1.63
N THR A 180 5.93 -10.82 -1.20
CA THR A 180 4.68 -11.32 -0.62
C THR A 180 4.30 -10.62 0.69
N ASP A 181 5.19 -9.82 1.28
CA ASP A 181 4.95 -9.10 2.52
C ASP A 181 4.48 -7.67 2.22
N TYR A 182 3.63 -7.13 3.09
CA TYR A 182 2.88 -5.90 2.84
C TYR A 182 3.34 -4.72 3.68
N GLY A 183 3.02 -3.52 3.19
CA GLY A 183 3.14 -2.28 3.93
C GLY A 183 4.55 -2.01 4.44
N VAL A 184 4.63 -1.33 5.59
CA VAL A 184 5.91 -0.92 6.18
C VAL A 184 6.83 -2.12 6.42
N TYR A 185 6.29 -3.24 6.90
CA TYR A 185 7.07 -4.45 7.18
C TYR A 185 7.67 -5.05 5.91
N GLY A 186 6.88 -5.16 4.83
CA GLY A 186 7.37 -5.63 3.54
C GLY A 186 8.49 -4.73 3.00
N ALA A 187 8.30 -3.42 3.05
CA ALA A 187 9.32 -2.46 2.65
C ALA A 187 10.62 -2.58 3.46
N LEU A 188 10.54 -2.70 4.79
CA LEU A 188 11.73 -2.88 5.63
C LEU A 188 12.48 -4.18 5.33
N ARG A 189 11.74 -5.27 5.10
CA ARG A 189 12.33 -6.56 4.76
C ARG A 189 13.04 -6.53 3.41
N THR A 190 12.47 -5.87 2.39
CA THR A 190 13.12 -5.74 1.08
C THR A 190 14.36 -4.86 1.14
N VAL A 191 14.32 -3.76 1.88
CA VAL A 191 15.52 -2.93 2.15
C VAL A 191 16.64 -3.77 2.75
N ARG A 192 16.35 -4.60 3.76
CA ARG A 192 17.36 -5.49 4.35
C ARG A 192 17.96 -6.46 3.33
N LYS A 193 17.14 -7.05 2.44
CA LYS A 193 17.62 -7.94 1.36
C LYS A 193 18.53 -7.18 0.39
N VAL A 194 18.20 -5.95 0.05
CA VAL A 194 19.01 -5.08 -0.82
C VAL A 194 20.34 -4.75 -0.16
N CYS A 195 20.35 -4.32 1.11
CA CYS A 195 21.59 -4.05 1.85
C CYS A 195 22.51 -5.27 1.87
N ALA A 196 21.97 -6.47 2.18
CA ALA A 196 22.76 -7.70 2.18
C ALA A 196 23.33 -8.03 0.78
N ALA A 197 22.56 -7.76 -0.29
CA ALA A 197 23.02 -7.98 -1.66
C ALA A 197 24.12 -7.00 -2.09
N ILE A 198 24.07 -5.75 -1.63
CA ILE A 198 25.11 -4.73 -1.86
C ILE A 198 26.38 -5.09 -1.08
N MET A 199 26.24 -5.46 0.19
CA MET A 199 27.37 -5.82 1.06
C MET A 199 27.97 -7.20 0.73
N GLY A 200 27.32 -8.01 -0.10
CA GLY A 200 27.80 -9.33 -0.50
C GLY A 200 27.48 -10.46 0.50
N GLU A 201 26.69 -10.19 1.53
CA GLU A 201 26.36 -11.08 2.67
C GLU A 201 25.48 -12.30 2.32
N GLY A 202 25.33 -12.64 1.04
CA GLY A 202 24.51 -13.77 0.55
C GLY A 202 25.24 -14.78 -0.31
N LYS A 203 26.53 -14.56 -0.62
CA LYS A 203 27.29 -15.45 -1.53
C LYS A 203 28.06 -16.57 -0.83
N GLU A 204 28.26 -16.49 0.49
CA GLU A 204 29.11 -17.47 1.19
C GLU A 204 28.43 -18.80 1.52
N LYS A 205 27.09 -18.92 1.51
CA LYS A 205 26.40 -20.15 1.97
C LYS A 205 26.04 -21.17 0.89
N ARG A 206 26.40 -20.97 -0.39
CA ARG A 206 26.12 -21.97 -1.46
C ARG A 206 27.26 -22.95 -1.75
N ASN A 207 28.49 -22.69 -1.28
CA ASN A 207 29.62 -23.57 -1.57
C ASN A 207 29.86 -24.69 -0.54
N ASP A 208 29.21 -24.66 0.62
CA ASP A 208 29.41 -25.67 1.66
C ASP A 208 28.47 -26.88 1.56
N SER A 209 27.33 -26.76 0.86
CA SER A 209 26.40 -27.88 0.67
C SER A 209 26.77 -28.81 -0.48
N VAL A 210 27.56 -28.35 -1.47
CA VAL A 210 28.01 -29.20 -2.60
C VAL A 210 29.20 -30.08 -2.20
N LYS A 211 30.01 -29.68 -1.21
CA LYS A 211 31.15 -30.50 -0.74
C LYS A 211 30.76 -31.67 0.17
N LYS A 212 29.54 -31.72 0.73
CA LYS A 212 29.11 -32.77 1.66
C LYS A 212 28.37 -33.95 1.02
N CYS A 213 28.03 -33.90 -0.28
CA CYS A 213 27.37 -35.02 -0.98
C CYS A 213 28.31 -35.86 -1.86
N GLY A 214 29.63 -35.65 -1.79
CA GLY A 214 30.60 -36.26 -2.71
C GLY A 214 31.44 -37.42 -2.17
N LYS A 215 31.11 -38.00 -1.01
CA LYS A 215 31.83 -39.17 -0.48
C LYS A 215 30.85 -40.10 0.23
N ASN A 216 30.35 -41.10 -0.49
CA ASN A 216 30.07 -42.46 -0.02
C ASN A 216 29.44 -43.24 -1.17
N VAL A 217 30.28 -43.70 -2.09
CA VAL A 217 30.02 -44.87 -2.93
C VAL A 217 31.34 -45.63 -3.04
N CYS A 218 31.55 -46.56 -2.10
CA CYS A 218 32.32 -47.79 -2.25
C CYS A 218 31.53 -48.87 -1.51
#